data_AF-A0A4Q3V2H8-F1
#
_entry.id   AF-A0A4Q3V2H8-F1
#
_cell.length_a   1.000
_cell.length_b   1.000
_cell.length_c   1.000
_cell.angle_alpha   90.00
_cell.angle_beta   90.00
_cell.angle_gamma   90.00
#
_symmetry.space_group_name_H-M   'P 1'
#
loop_
_entity.id
_entity.type
_entity.pdbx_description
1 polymer ?
#
loop_
_entity_poly.entity_id
_entity_poly.type
_entity_poly.pdbx_seq_one_letter_code
_entity_poly.pdbx_strand_id
1 'polypeptide(L)'
;MEPTAAPTPTTEIGHVLFLDIVGYSRQSTPAQTRLITELNAIVAETDVYREAQEADRILPLATGDGMALIFFHDVSLPARCAAE
;
A
#
# COMPACT_ATOMS: atom_id res chain seq x y z
N MET A 1 39.19 23.92 -9.60
CA MET A 1 38.46 23.15 -8.58
C MET A 1 37.00 23.33 -8.91
N GLU A 2 36.42 22.40 -9.68
CA GLU A 2 35.02 22.44 -10.08
C GLU A 2 34.12 22.24 -8.85
N PRO A 3 32.97 22.91 -8.75
CA PRO A 3 32.04 22.65 -7.66
C PRO A 3 31.43 21.26 -7.88
N THR A 4 31.60 20.37 -6.90
CA THR A 4 30.90 19.07 -6.89
C THR A 4 29.40 19.38 -6.92
N ALA A 5 28.72 19.01 -8.01
CA ALA A 5 27.29 19.16 -8.13
C ALA A 5 26.63 18.34 -7.02
N ALA A 6 25.76 18.96 -6.23
CA ALA A 6 24.95 18.25 -5.25
C ALA A 6 24.13 17.15 -5.98
N PRO A 7 23.96 15.95 -5.38
CA PRO A 7 23.20 14.89 -6.01
C PRO A 7 21.80 15.40 -6.36
N THR A 8 21.42 15.27 -7.64
CA THR A 8 20.09 15.65 -8.11
C THR A 8 19.07 14.69 -7.50
N PRO A 9 18.02 15.17 -6.82
CA PRO A 9 17.05 14.28 -6.20
C PRO A 9 16.35 13.45 -7.28
N THR A 10 16.49 12.13 -7.20
CA THR A 10 15.75 11.19 -8.06
C THR A 10 14.28 11.23 -7.67
N THR A 11 13.39 11.47 -8.63
CA THR A 11 11.94 11.43 -8.44
C THR A 11 11.42 10.10 -8.96
N GLU A 12 10.55 9.44 -8.20
CA GLU A 12 9.92 8.18 -8.55
C GLU A 12 8.39 8.32 -8.54
N ILE A 13 7.71 7.60 -9.41
CA ILE A 13 6.24 7.63 -9.49
C ILE A 13 5.70 6.56 -8.54
N GLY A 14 4.90 6.98 -7.56
CA GLY A 14 4.13 6.07 -6.72
C GLY A 14 2.74 5.81 -7.31
N HIS A 15 2.39 4.55 -7.50
CA HIS A 15 1.08 4.08 -7.91
C HIS A 15 0.31 3.60 -6.68
N VAL A 16 -0.81 4.24 -6.37
CA VAL A 16 -1.50 4.05 -5.08
C VAL A 16 -2.80 3.26 -5.26
N LEU A 17 -2.95 2.17 -4.50
CA LEU A 17 -4.23 1.48 -4.29
C LEU A 17 -4.81 1.93 -2.96
N PHE A 18 -6.03 2.46 -2.97
CA PHE A 18 -6.81 2.71 -1.74
C PHE A 18 -7.86 1.62 -1.57
N LEU A 19 -7.88 1.02 -0.38
CA LEU A 19 -8.84 0.02 0.05
C LEU A 19 -9.62 0.60 1.23
N ASP A 20 -10.95 0.42 1.21
CA ASP A 20 -11.86 0.87 2.26
C ASP A 20 -12.89 -0.22 2.57
N ILE A 21 -13.22 -0.38 3.85
CA ILE A 21 -14.17 -1.36 4.32
C ILE A 21 -15.57 -0.75 4.31
N VAL A 22 -16.41 -1.21 3.39
CA VAL A 22 -17.78 -0.73 3.26
C VAL A 22 -18.55 -0.89 4.56
N GLY A 23 -19.04 0.23 5.11
CA GLY A 23 -19.82 0.24 6.34
C GLY A 23 -19.00 0.13 7.63
N TYR A 24 -17.68 0.33 7.57
CA TYR A 24 -16.78 0.33 8.73
C TYR A 24 -17.30 1.15 9.91
N SER A 25 -17.74 2.38 9.65
CA SER A 25 -18.23 3.32 10.67
C SER A 25 -19.49 2.86 11.41
N ARG A 26 -20.22 1.86 10.87
CA ARG A 26 -21.43 1.31 11.49
C ARG A 26 -21.13 0.18 12.48
N GLN A 27 -19.88 -0.28 12.52
CA GLN A 27 -19.45 -1.38 13.37
C GLN A 27 -19.02 -0.88 14.75
N SER A 28 -19.03 -1.77 15.75
CA SER A 28 -18.47 -1.47 17.07
C SER A 28 -16.95 -1.35 17.02
N THR A 29 -16.34 -0.61 17.94
CA THR A 29 -14.87 -0.45 17.99
C THR A 29 -14.10 -1.78 17.98
N PRO A 30 -14.50 -2.84 18.73
CA PRO A 30 -13.82 -4.13 18.64
C PRO A 30 -13.98 -4.81 17.27
N ALA A 31 -15.13 -4.64 16.62
CA ALA A 31 -15.36 -5.18 15.27
C ALA A 31 -14.54 -4.42 14.22
N GLN A 32 -14.43 -3.10 14.33
CA GLN A 32 -13.56 -2.27 13.49
C GLN A 32 -12.10 -2.74 13.55
N THR A 33 -11.55 -2.96 14.74
CA THR A 33 -10.17 -3.47 14.90
C THR A 33 -9.97 -4.84 14.25
N ARG A 34 -10.96 -5.74 14.39
CA ARG A 34 -10.91 -7.06 13.75
C ARG A 34 -10.93 -6.95 12.22
N LEU A 35 -11.81 -6.12 11.68
CA LEU A 35 -11.93 -5.89 10.23
C LEU A 35 -10.64 -5.32 9.63
N ILE A 36 -9.97 -4.37 10.29
CA ILE A 36 -8.67 -3.87 9.84
C ILE A 36 -7.59 -4.96 9.89
N THR A 37 -7.59 -5.77 10.96
CA THR A 37 -6.62 -6.87 11.09
C THR A 37 -6.83 -7.91 10.00
N GLU A 38 -8.08 -8.23 9.69
CA GLU A 38 -8.47 -9.15 8.62
C GLU A 38 -8.11 -8.59 7.23
N LEU A 39 -8.41 -7.32 6.96
CA LEU A 39 -8.01 -6.65 5.73
C LEU A 39 -6.49 -6.71 5.53
N ASN A 40 -5.72 -6.40 6.58
CA ASN A 40 -4.25 -6.46 6.51
C ASN A 40 -3.75 -7.89 6.26
N ALA A 41 -4.37 -8.90 6.87
CA ALA A 41 -4.01 -10.30 6.65
C ALA A 41 -4.28 -10.74 5.21
N ILE A 42 -5.47 -10.42 4.67
CA ILE A 42 -5.85 -10.74 3.28
C ILE A 42 -4.88 -10.10 2.30
N VAL A 43 -4.59 -8.80 2.45
CA VAL A 43 -3.66 -8.09 1.58
C VAL A 43 -2.25 -8.68 1.65
N ALA A 44 -1.77 -9.03 2.86
CA ALA A 44 -0.47 -9.66 3.05
C ALA A 44 -0.38 -11.09 2.47
N GLU A 45 -1.52 -11.71 2.16
CA GLU A 45 -1.60 -13.01 1.51
C GLU A 45 -1.58 -12.95 -0.03
N THR A 46 -1.84 -11.78 -0.62
CA THR A 46 -1.78 -11.59 -2.09
C THR A 46 -0.34 -11.75 -2.60
N ASP A 47 -0.20 -12.38 -3.77
CA ASP A 47 1.12 -12.63 -4.37
C ASP A 47 1.77 -11.32 -4.79
N VAL A 48 0.98 -10.39 -5.33
CA VAL A 48 1.45 -9.05 -5.71
C VAL A 48 2.00 -8.28 -4.51
N TYR A 49 1.36 -8.33 -3.35
CA TYR A 49 1.87 -7.67 -2.15
C TYR A 49 3.18 -8.30 -1.69
N ARG A 50 3.26 -9.64 -1.64
CA ARG A 50 4.47 -10.36 -1.22
C ARG A 50 5.67 -10.07 -2.12
N GLU A 51 5.49 -10.18 -3.43
CA GLU A 51 6.53 -9.89 -4.42
C GLU A 51 7.02 -8.43 -4.30
N ALA A 52 6.10 -7.48 -4.17
CA ALA A 52 6.45 -6.07 -4.05
C ALA A 52 7.12 -5.75 -2.70
N GLN A 53 6.75 -6.46 -1.62
CA GLN A 53 7.38 -6.34 -0.30
C GLN A 53 8.80 -6.92 -0.30
N GLU A 54 9.02 -8.08 -0.92
CA GLU A 54 10.36 -8.69 -1.05
C GLU A 54 11.31 -7.80 -1.87
N ALA A 55 10.76 -7.06 -2.83
CA ALA A 55 11.53 -6.11 -3.64
C ALA A 55 11.76 -4.75 -2.95
N ASP A 56 11.19 -4.50 -1.76
CA ASP A 56 11.15 -3.20 -1.08
C ASP A 56 10.55 -2.08 -1.96
N ARG A 57 9.51 -2.44 -2.75
CA ARG A 57 8.83 -1.54 -3.72
C ARG A 57 7.38 -1.27 -3.39
N ILE A 58 6.96 -1.57 -2.16
CA ILE A 58 5.63 -1.29 -1.65
C ILE A 58 5.69 -0.62 -0.28
N LEU A 59 4.82 0.37 -0.06
CA LEU A 59 4.63 1.00 1.24
C LEU A 59 3.16 0.92 1.66
N PRO A 60 2.81 0.12 2.67
CA PRO A 60 1.47 0.11 3.26
C PRO A 60 1.29 1.27 4.25
N LEU A 61 0.17 1.96 4.16
CA LEU A 61 -0.25 3.05 5.05
C LEU A 61 -1.67 2.80 5.55
N ALA A 62 -1.87 2.87 6.87
CA ALA A 62 -3.21 2.77 7.46
C ALA A 62 -3.99 4.07 7.26
N THR A 63 -5.23 3.99 6.77
CA THR A 63 -6.09 5.17 6.53
C THR A 63 -7.24 5.32 7.54
N GLY A 64 -7.31 4.45 8.55
CA GLY A 64 -8.29 4.48 9.65
C GLY A 64 -9.38 3.41 9.48
N ASP A 65 -10.07 3.43 8.35
CA ASP A 65 -11.10 2.46 7.93
C ASP A 65 -10.63 1.50 6.84
N GLY A 66 -9.39 1.66 6.39
CA GLY A 66 -8.78 0.81 5.38
C GLY A 66 -7.28 0.98 5.27
N MET A 67 -6.78 0.87 4.04
CA MET A 67 -5.35 0.81 3.75
C MET A 67 -5.03 1.42 2.40
N ALA A 68 -3.92 2.16 2.34
CA ALA A 68 -3.31 2.61 1.10
C ALA A 68 -2.02 1.81 0.86
N LEU A 69 -1.87 1.25 -0.34
CA LEU A 69 -0.66 0.58 -0.78
C LEU A 69 -0.01 1.42 -1.88
N ILE A 70 1.23 1.82 -1.69
CA ILE A 70 1.98 2.61 -2.66
C ILE A 70 3.01 1.70 -3.33
N PHE A 71 2.87 1.47 -4.63
CA PHE A 71 3.79 0.70 -5.45
C PHE A 71 4.68 1.62 -6.28
N PHE A 72 5.99 1.36 -6.34
CA PHE A 72 6.93 2.24 -7.02
C PHE A 72 7.41 1.75 -8.40
N HIS A 73 6.99 0.54 -8.81
CA HIS A 73 7.55 -0.10 -10.01
C HIS A 73 6.68 -0.08 -11.26
N ASP A 74 5.40 -0.45 -11.13
CA ASP A 74 4.52 -0.73 -12.26
C ASP A 74 3.09 -0.32 -11.94
N VAL A 75 2.49 0.41 -12.89
CA VAL A 75 1.14 0.99 -12.78
C VAL A 75 0.01 -0.05 -12.71
N SER A 76 0.27 -1.28 -13.16
CA SER A 76 -0.68 -2.39 -13.14
C SER A 76 -0.71 -3.14 -11.81
N LEU A 77 0.33 -3.04 -10.97
CA LEU A 77 0.40 -3.76 -9.69
C LEU A 77 -0.75 -3.39 -8.74
N PRO A 78 -1.13 -2.11 -8.56
CA PRO A 78 -2.34 -1.76 -7.80
C PRO A 78 -3.59 -2.49 -8.29
N ALA A 79 -3.80 -2.57 -9.61
CA ALA A 79 -4.98 -3.19 -10.18
C ALA A 79 -4.96 -4.71 -10.05
N ARG A 80 -3.79 -5.34 -10.18
CA ARG A 80 -3.62 -6.79 -9.96
C ARG A 80 -3.84 -7.15 -8.50
N CYS A 81 -3.21 -6.41 -7.58
CA CYS A 81 -3.40 -6.59 -6.14
C CYS A 81 -4.87 -6.46 -5.71
N ALA A 82 -5.64 -5.57 -6.36
CA ALA A 82 -7.06 -5.39 -6.08
C ALA A 82 -7.95 -6.51 -6.66
N ALA A 83 -7.45 -7.30 -7.61
CA ALA A 83 -8.20 -8.35 -8.28
C ALA A 83 -7.95 -9.76 -7.70
N GLU A 84 -6.87 -9.93 -6.94
CA GLU A 84 -6.55 -11.14 -6.16
C GLU A 84 -7.43 -11.24 -4.91
#